data_AF-A0A3D5R140-F1
#
_entry.id   AF-A0A3D5R140-F1
#
_cell.length_a   1.000
_cell.length_b   1.000
_cell.length_c   1.000
_cell.angle_alpha   90.00
_cell.angle_beta   90.00
_cell.angle_gamma   90.00
#
_symmetry.space_group_name_H-M   'P 1'
#
loop_
_entity.id
_entity.type
_entity.pdbx_description
1 polymer ?
#
loop_
_entity_poly.entity_id
_entity_poly.type
_entity_poly.pdbx_seq_one_letter_code
_entity_poly.pdbx_strand_id
1 'polypeptide(L)'
;MSRCRHVRLNPLPVETVARFLTEQKQMDPSKASVLASLSGGAIGGALDLDSEDMIAFRAELGRLLDRATLSNPLSLLALASFLGQDKKEIQQGLTILKSYFRDALIYKETALTSMIMNADHPSVIASLARRLEGGQILYNISLVEKSQETIAMNVNKSLTLEAMAFKLHL
;
A
#
# COMPACT_ATOMS: atom_id res chain seq x y z
N MET A 1 7.65 -20.50 27.68
CA MET A 1 7.24 -19.38 28.55
C MET A 1 7.29 -18.08 27.74
N SER A 2 6.15 -17.64 27.22
CA SER A 2 6.05 -16.37 26.48
C SER A 2 5.94 -15.22 27.48
N ARG A 3 7.04 -14.51 27.73
CA ARG A 3 7.10 -13.32 28.60
C ARG A 3 6.76 -12.02 27.85
N CYS A 4 6.31 -12.12 26.60
CA CYS A 4 5.96 -10.96 25.78
C CYS A 4 4.49 -10.59 26.00
N ARG A 5 4.25 -9.35 26.46
CA ARG A 5 2.92 -8.73 26.43
C ARG A 5 2.72 -8.15 25.03
N HIS A 6 1.76 -8.68 24.27
CA HIS A 6 1.38 -8.08 23.00
C HIS A 6 0.64 -6.77 23.26
N VAL A 7 1.28 -5.65 22.90
CA VAL A 7 0.64 -4.33 22.86
C VAL A 7 0.18 -4.11 21.43
N ARG A 8 -1.14 -3.96 21.22
CA ARG A 8 -1.69 -3.62 19.91
C ARG A 8 -1.51 -2.12 19.68
N LEU A 9 -0.78 -1.78 18.62
CA LEU A 9 -0.68 -0.42 18.13
C LEU A 9 -1.79 -0.23 17.10
N ASN A 10 -2.78 0.58 17.44
CA ASN A 10 -3.84 0.96 16.52
C ASN A 10 -3.40 2.18 15.69
N PRO A 11 -3.85 2.30 14.44
CA PRO A 11 -3.67 3.51 13.64
C PRO A 11 -4.11 4.77 14.39
N LEU A 12 -3.31 5.83 14.31
CA LEU A 12 -3.66 7.12 14.89
C LEU A 12 -4.66 7.86 14.00
N PRO A 13 -5.53 8.72 14.57
CA PRO A 13 -6.32 9.66 13.79
C PRO A 13 -5.43 10.55 12.91
N VAL A 14 -5.89 10.90 11.72
CA VAL A 14 -5.15 11.72 10.74
C VAL A 14 -4.73 13.05 11.37
N GLU A 15 -5.60 13.66 12.16
CA GLU A 15 -5.35 14.92 12.86
C GLU A 15 -4.21 14.79 13.88
N THR A 16 -4.08 13.62 14.51
CA THR A 16 -2.99 13.35 15.46
C THR A 16 -1.66 13.20 14.76
N VAL A 17 -1.63 12.53 13.60
CA VAL A 17 -0.42 12.41 12.78
C VAL A 17 -0.02 13.77 12.21
N ALA A 18 -0.97 14.54 11.66
CA ALA A 18 -0.71 15.88 11.12
C ALA A 18 -0.14 16.82 12.19
N ARG A 19 -0.75 16.83 13.39
CA ARG A 19 -0.25 17.61 14.53
C ARG A 19 1.18 17.20 14.90
N PHE A 20 1.48 15.91 14.94
CA PHE A 20 2.84 15.44 15.22
C PHE A 20 3.84 15.94 14.16
N LEU A 21 3.50 15.86 12.87
CA LEU A 21 4.37 16.31 11.79
C LEU A 21 4.61 17.84 11.85
N THR A 22 3.58 18.63 12.15
CA THR A 22 3.73 20.08 12.27
C THR A 22 4.50 20.48 13.53
N GLU A 23 4.12 19.97 14.71
CA GLU A 23 4.70 20.41 15.98
C GLU A 23 6.09 19.83 16.24
N GLN A 24 6.29 18.54 15.96
CA GLN A 24 7.53 17.82 16.32
C GLN A 24 8.54 17.77 15.17
N LYS A 25 8.07 17.86 13.92
CA LYS A 25 8.92 17.82 12.72
C LYS A 25 8.97 19.14 11.98
N GLN A 26 8.28 20.18 12.47
CA GLN A 26 8.31 21.54 11.93
C GLN A 26 7.93 21.58 10.44
N MET A 27 7.08 20.64 10.01
CA MET A 27 6.63 20.53 8.64
C MET A 27 5.51 21.54 8.36
N ASP A 28 5.47 22.05 7.13
CA ASP A 28 4.37 22.90 6.65
C ASP A 28 3.00 22.22 6.90
N PRO A 29 1.99 22.95 7.43
CA PRO A 29 0.68 22.37 7.76
C PRO A 29 -0.04 21.71 6.57
N SER A 30 0.10 22.27 5.36
CA SER A 30 -0.52 21.71 4.16
C SER A 30 0.13 20.36 3.82
N LYS A 31 1.48 20.33 3.80
CA LYS A 31 2.24 19.10 3.57
C LYS A 31 1.95 18.04 4.65
N ALA A 32 1.95 18.43 5.92
CA ALA A 32 1.68 17.54 7.05
C ALA A 32 0.28 16.89 6.95
N SER A 33 -0.74 17.66 6.55
CA SER A 33 -2.11 17.14 6.36
C SER A 33 -2.17 16.10 5.24
N VAL A 34 -1.46 16.33 4.13
CA VAL A 34 -1.40 15.39 3.01
C VAL A 34 -0.69 14.09 3.43
N LEU A 35 0.50 14.18 4.01
CA LEU A 35 1.26 13.01 4.45
C LEU A 35 0.51 12.21 5.52
N ALA A 36 -0.15 12.89 6.46
CA ALA A 36 -0.96 12.24 7.48
C ALA A 36 -2.10 11.42 6.88
N SER A 37 -2.82 11.98 5.90
CA SER A 37 -3.92 11.30 5.21
C SER A 37 -3.44 10.04 4.46
N LEU A 38 -2.26 10.13 3.83
CA LEU A 38 -1.67 9.04 3.04
C LEU A 38 -0.95 7.97 3.89
N SER A 39 -0.69 8.26 5.16
CA SER A 39 0.05 7.40 6.09
C SER A 39 -0.76 6.25 6.67
N GLY A 40 -2.09 6.31 6.57
CA GLY A 40 -2.96 5.33 7.23
C GLY A 40 -2.86 5.34 8.75
N GLY A 41 -2.47 6.47 9.37
CA GLY A 41 -2.35 6.62 10.81
C GLY A 41 -1.00 6.19 11.40
N ALA A 42 0.00 5.89 10.56
CA ALA A 42 1.34 5.53 10.99
C ALA A 42 2.31 6.72 10.85
N ILE A 43 2.82 7.24 11.97
CA ILE A 43 3.78 8.36 11.97
C ILE A 43 5.03 8.05 11.12
N GLY A 44 5.61 6.86 11.31
CA GLY A 44 6.77 6.43 10.51
C GLY A 44 6.45 6.41 9.02
N GLY A 45 5.31 5.81 8.65
CA GLY A 45 4.84 5.80 7.27
C GLY A 45 4.59 7.20 6.70
N ALA A 46 4.15 8.16 7.52
CA ALA A 46 4.00 9.55 7.08
C ALA A 46 5.36 10.21 6.78
N LEU A 47 6.39 9.93 7.59
CA LEU A 47 7.75 10.44 7.38
C LEU A 47 8.43 9.78 6.18
N ASP A 48 8.18 8.49 5.96
CA ASP A 48 8.69 7.78 4.79
C ASP A 48 8.04 8.27 3.48
N LEU A 49 6.97 9.08 3.55
CA LEU A 49 6.32 9.73 2.41
C LEU A 49 6.79 11.17 2.19
N ASP A 50 7.72 11.68 3.00
CA ASP A 50 8.22 13.05 2.94
C ASP A 50 9.21 13.30 1.78
N SER A 51 8.97 12.70 0.62
CA SER A 51 9.71 12.95 -0.62
C SER A 51 8.78 12.99 -1.83
N GLU A 52 9.07 13.88 -2.80
CA GLU A 52 8.31 13.98 -4.05
C GLU A 52 8.38 12.68 -4.86
N ASP A 53 9.53 11.99 -4.82
CA ASP A 53 9.74 10.69 -5.44
C ASP A 53 8.70 9.66 -4.97
N MET A 54 8.34 9.67 -3.68
CA MET A 54 7.37 8.71 -3.14
C MET A 54 5.93 9.01 -3.51
N ILE A 55 5.57 10.28 -3.70
CA ILE A 55 4.26 10.64 -4.23
C ILE A 55 4.13 10.15 -5.68
N ALA A 56 5.15 10.40 -6.50
CA ALA A 56 5.19 9.92 -7.88
C ALA A 56 5.17 8.38 -7.95
N PHE A 57 5.92 7.72 -7.08
CA PHE A 57 5.94 6.26 -6.97
C PHE A 57 4.56 5.68 -6.67
N ARG A 58 3.81 6.27 -5.71
CA ARG A 58 2.44 5.84 -5.37
C ARG A 58 1.47 5.98 -6.53
N ALA A 59 1.54 7.09 -7.24
CA ALA A 59 0.67 7.37 -8.38
C ALA A 59 0.92 6.37 -9.52
N GLU A 60 2.19 6.11 -9.84
CA GLU A 60 2.56 5.15 -10.88
C GLU A 60 2.19 3.71 -10.47
N LEU A 61 2.39 3.33 -9.20
CA LEU A 61 1.96 2.03 -8.70
C LEU A 61 0.46 1.82 -8.84
N GLY A 62 -0.35 2.83 -8.48
CA GLY A 62 -1.81 2.80 -8.65
C GLY A 62 -2.21 2.63 -10.11
N ARG A 63 -1.55 3.35 -11.02
CA ARG A 63 -1.78 3.26 -12.47
C ARG A 63 -1.43 1.89 -13.03
N LEU A 64 -0.30 1.31 -12.62
CA LEU A 64 0.10 -0.05 -13.02
C LEU A 64 -0.88 -1.08 -12.49
N LEU A 65 -1.32 -0.95 -11.23
CA LEU A 65 -2.28 -1.85 -10.61
C LEU A 65 -3.64 -1.85 -11.32
N ASP A 66 -4.15 -0.67 -11.71
CA ASP A 66 -5.43 -0.56 -12.42
C ASP A 66 -5.39 -1.20 -13.81
N ARG A 67 -4.24 -1.13 -14.49
CA ARG A 67 -4.02 -1.73 -15.82
C ARG A 67 -3.66 -3.21 -15.77
N ALA A 68 -3.16 -3.69 -14.64
CA ALA A 68 -2.69 -5.06 -14.49
C ALA A 68 -3.88 -6.02 -14.62
N THR A 69 -3.72 -7.02 -15.48
CA THR A 69 -4.75 -8.04 -15.76
C THR A 69 -4.09 -9.35 -16.18
N LEU A 70 -4.71 -10.48 -15.81
CA LEU A 70 -4.26 -11.83 -16.18
C LEU A 70 -4.25 -12.06 -17.70
N SER A 71 -5.06 -11.32 -18.46
CA SER A 71 -5.09 -11.40 -19.93
C SER A 71 -3.88 -10.76 -20.61
N ASN A 72 -3.10 -9.95 -19.88
CA ASN A 72 -1.92 -9.26 -20.39
C ASN A 72 -0.71 -9.53 -19.49
N PRO A 73 0.05 -10.62 -19.72
CA PRO A 73 1.23 -10.96 -18.93
C PRO A 73 2.28 -9.84 -18.83
N LEU A 74 2.42 -9.00 -19.87
CA LEU A 74 3.35 -7.87 -19.84
C LEU A 74 2.96 -6.82 -18.81
N SER A 75 1.65 -6.63 -18.54
CA SER A 75 1.19 -5.72 -17.49
C SER A 75 1.56 -6.21 -16.09
N LEU A 76 1.54 -7.52 -15.86
CA LEU A 76 1.94 -8.13 -14.59
C LEU A 76 3.46 -8.01 -14.38
N LEU A 77 4.23 -8.25 -15.45
CA LEU A 77 5.68 -8.05 -15.42
C LEU A 77 6.06 -6.59 -15.20
N ALA A 78 5.34 -5.64 -15.79
CA ALA A 78 5.56 -4.21 -15.56
C ALA A 78 5.31 -3.84 -14.09
N LEU A 79 4.24 -4.36 -13.48
CA LEU A 79 3.96 -4.17 -12.05
C LEU A 79 5.08 -4.77 -11.18
N ALA A 80 5.51 -6.00 -11.46
CA ALA A 80 6.58 -6.67 -10.72
C ALA A 80 7.93 -5.94 -10.86
N SER A 81 8.26 -5.52 -12.09
CA SER A 81 9.49 -4.78 -12.39
C SER A 81 9.51 -3.43 -11.69
N PHE A 82 8.40 -2.69 -11.73
CA PHE A 82 8.26 -1.40 -11.03
C PHE A 82 8.47 -1.55 -9.52
N LEU A 83 7.82 -2.53 -8.89
CA LEU A 83 8.01 -2.82 -7.46
C LEU A 83 9.46 -3.20 -7.13
N GLY A 84 10.20 -3.77 -8.08
CA GLY A 84 11.56 -4.25 -7.91
C GLY A 84 12.67 -3.27 -8.26
N GLN A 85 12.37 -2.04 -8.70
CA GLN A 85 13.36 -1.08 -9.20
C GLN A 85 14.37 -0.66 -8.13
N ASP A 86 13.90 -0.26 -6.94
CA ASP A 86 14.77 0.07 -5.80
C ASP A 86 14.58 -0.92 -4.65
N LYS A 87 15.69 -1.53 -4.23
CA LYS A 87 15.75 -2.46 -3.09
C LYS A 87 15.26 -1.85 -1.77
N LYS A 88 15.44 -0.55 -1.56
CA LYS A 88 14.97 0.18 -0.38
C LYS A 88 13.46 0.38 -0.42
N GLU A 89 12.90 0.53 -1.61
CA GLU A 89 11.48 0.87 -1.80
C GLU A 89 10.57 -0.35 -1.91
N ILE A 90 11.10 -1.55 -2.25
CA ILE A 90 10.30 -2.78 -2.38
C ILE A 90 9.32 -2.97 -1.21
N GLN A 91 9.78 -2.82 0.04
CA GLN A 91 8.91 -3.03 1.20
C GLN A 91 7.80 -1.98 1.31
N GLN A 92 8.11 -0.75 0.93
CA GLN A 92 7.14 0.34 0.93
C GLN A 92 6.16 0.19 -0.23
N GLY A 93 6.61 -0.20 -1.41
CA GLY A 93 5.76 -0.51 -2.55
C GLY A 93 4.80 -1.67 -2.28
N LEU A 94 5.26 -2.74 -1.62
CA LEU A 94 4.38 -3.83 -1.20
C LEU A 94 3.38 -3.38 -0.12
N THR A 95 3.79 -2.47 0.78
CA THR A 95 2.88 -1.87 1.77
C THR A 95 1.80 -1.00 1.12
N ILE A 96 2.16 -0.21 0.11
CA ILE A 96 1.23 0.59 -0.69
C ILE A 96 0.31 -0.32 -1.51
N LEU A 97 0.84 -1.35 -2.17
CA LEU A 97 0.03 -2.31 -2.92
C LEU A 97 -1.02 -2.99 -2.01
N LYS A 98 -0.61 -3.37 -0.79
CA LYS A 98 -1.53 -3.93 0.21
C LYS A 98 -2.61 -2.92 0.64
N SER A 99 -2.25 -1.64 0.78
CA SER A 99 -3.22 -0.60 1.15
C SER A 99 -4.30 -0.41 0.09
N TYR A 100 -3.96 -0.50 -1.20
CA TYR A 100 -4.95 -0.48 -2.29
C TYR A 100 -5.97 -1.62 -2.18
N PHE A 101 -5.51 -2.85 -1.90
CA PHE A 101 -6.42 -3.98 -1.69
C PHE A 101 -7.28 -3.81 -0.43
N ARG A 102 -6.70 -3.32 0.68
CA ARG A 102 -7.45 -3.04 1.92
C ARG A 102 -8.55 -2.00 1.70
N ASP A 103 -8.23 -0.92 1.00
CA ASP A 103 -9.20 0.13 0.68
C ASP A 103 -10.27 -0.36 -0.30
N ALA A 104 -9.91 -1.20 -1.28
CA ALA A 104 -10.89 -1.85 -2.17
C ALA A 104 -11.86 -2.73 -1.38
N LEU A 105 -11.38 -3.51 -0.40
CA LEU A 105 -12.24 -4.33 0.46
C LEU A 105 -13.18 -3.45 1.30
N ILE A 106 -12.65 -2.42 1.96
CA ILE A 106 -13.45 -1.51 2.79
C ILE A 106 -14.49 -0.80 1.94
N TYR A 107 -14.10 -0.26 0.78
CA TYR A 107 -15.02 0.44 -0.10
C TYR A 107 -16.10 -0.51 -0.64
N LYS A 108 -15.74 -1.76 -0.97
CA LYS A 108 -16.71 -2.77 -1.41
C LYS A 108 -17.78 -3.06 -0.36
N GLU A 109 -17.39 -3.19 0.91
CA GLU A 109 -18.30 -3.58 1.99
C GLU A 109 -19.06 -2.40 2.61
N THR A 110 -18.52 -1.18 2.53
CA THR A 110 -19.08 -0.01 3.24
C THR A 110 -19.59 1.09 2.31
N ALA A 111 -19.08 1.16 1.07
CA ALA A 111 -19.24 2.30 0.16
C ALA A 111 -18.80 3.66 0.74
N LEU A 112 -18.02 3.67 1.83
CA LEU A 112 -17.56 4.90 2.49
C LEU A 112 -16.16 5.30 2.02
N THR A 113 -16.08 6.41 1.30
CA THR A 113 -14.80 7.02 0.89
C THR A 113 -14.03 7.63 2.05
N SER A 114 -14.68 7.94 3.18
CA SER A 114 -14.00 8.45 4.37
C SER A 114 -13.11 7.42 5.08
N MET A 115 -13.23 6.13 4.74
CA MET A 115 -12.49 5.04 5.38
C MET A 115 -11.30 4.52 4.57
N ILE A 116 -11.08 5.06 3.36
CA ILE A 116 -9.97 4.68 2.48
C ILE A 116 -8.76 5.59 2.72
N MET A 117 -7.56 5.02 2.64
CA MET A 117 -6.29 5.74 2.84
C MET A 117 -5.77 6.32 1.52
N ASN A 118 -6.00 5.64 0.40
CA ASN A 118 -5.61 6.04 -0.95
C ASN A 118 -6.71 6.91 -1.59
N ALA A 119 -7.17 7.93 -0.85
CA ALA A 119 -8.22 8.85 -1.30
C ALA A 119 -7.79 9.73 -2.49
N ASP A 120 -6.49 9.80 -2.75
CA ASP A 120 -5.87 10.38 -3.94
C ASP A 120 -6.12 9.56 -5.22
N HIS A 121 -6.45 8.26 -5.10
CA HIS A 121 -6.68 7.35 -6.21
C HIS A 121 -8.02 6.59 -6.13
N PRO A 122 -9.17 7.29 -6.02
CA PRO A 122 -10.47 6.65 -5.77
C PRO A 122 -10.95 5.80 -6.95
N SER A 123 -10.55 6.12 -8.18
CA SER A 123 -10.90 5.35 -9.38
C SER A 123 -10.28 3.95 -9.37
N VAL A 124 -9.02 3.83 -8.93
CA VAL A 124 -8.31 2.55 -8.80
C VAL A 124 -9.00 1.68 -7.75
N ILE A 125 -9.36 2.27 -6.61
CA ILE A 125 -10.09 1.59 -5.53
C ILE A 125 -11.46 1.09 -6.02
N ALA A 126 -12.24 1.94 -6.68
CA ALA A 126 -13.54 1.56 -7.23
C ALA A 126 -13.42 0.46 -8.31
N SER A 127 -12.40 0.55 -9.17
CA SER A 127 -12.09 -0.45 -10.20
C SER A 127 -11.81 -1.83 -9.58
N LEU A 128 -10.93 -1.88 -8.58
CA LEU A 128 -10.61 -3.10 -7.81
C LEU A 128 -11.84 -3.66 -7.09
N ALA A 129 -12.57 -2.82 -6.36
CA ALA A 129 -13.76 -3.23 -5.61
C ALA A 129 -14.87 -3.80 -6.51
N ARG A 130 -14.96 -3.30 -7.75
CA ARG A 130 -15.90 -3.78 -8.77
C ARG A 130 -15.48 -5.11 -9.40
N ARG A 131 -14.20 -5.27 -9.74
CA ARG A 131 -13.70 -6.44 -10.48
C ARG A 131 -13.34 -7.65 -9.61
N LEU A 132 -13.12 -7.44 -8.31
CA LEU A 132 -12.71 -8.50 -7.38
C LEU A 132 -13.79 -8.82 -6.35
N GLU A 133 -13.89 -10.09 -5.99
CA GLU A 133 -14.67 -10.57 -4.84
C GLU A 133 -13.90 -10.36 -3.53
N GLY A 134 -14.62 -10.25 -2.40
CA GLY A 134 -13.98 -10.05 -1.09
C GLY A 134 -12.94 -11.12 -0.75
N GLY A 135 -13.22 -12.39 -1.06
CA GLY A 135 -12.27 -13.49 -0.89
C GLY A 135 -11.01 -13.36 -1.73
N GLN A 136 -11.13 -12.88 -2.97
CA GLN A 136 -9.99 -12.63 -3.86
C GLN A 136 -9.12 -11.47 -3.35
N ILE A 137 -9.75 -10.42 -2.81
CA ILE A 137 -9.04 -9.29 -2.21
C ILE A 137 -8.26 -9.74 -0.96
N LEU A 138 -8.88 -10.53 -0.08
CA LEU A 138 -8.23 -11.10 1.10
C LEU A 138 -7.06 -12.02 0.72
N TYR A 139 -7.22 -12.84 -0.33
CA TYR A 139 -6.14 -13.65 -0.87
C TYR A 139 -4.97 -12.78 -1.36
N ASN A 140 -5.24 -11.72 -2.13
CA ASN A 140 -4.21 -10.80 -2.62
C ASN A 140 -3.45 -10.14 -1.47
N ILE A 141 -4.14 -9.68 -0.42
CA ILE A 141 -3.52 -9.13 0.79
C ILE A 141 -2.54 -10.15 1.40
N SER A 142 -3.00 -11.39 1.59
CA SER A 142 -2.21 -12.46 2.20
C SER A 142 -0.99 -12.83 1.34
N LEU A 143 -1.16 -12.83 0.01
CA LEU A 143 -0.09 -13.10 -0.95
C LEU A 143 0.99 -12.01 -0.96
N VAL A 144 0.59 -10.73 -0.85
CA VAL A 144 1.51 -9.60 -0.74
C VAL A 144 2.32 -9.71 0.57
N GLU A 145 1.66 -9.98 1.69
CA GLU A 145 2.33 -10.16 2.99
C GLU A 145 3.35 -11.31 2.96
N LYS A 146 2.96 -12.46 2.41
CA LYS A 146 3.88 -13.59 2.24
C LYS A 146 5.09 -13.25 1.37
N SER A 147 4.89 -12.43 0.33
CA SER A 147 5.97 -11.97 -0.53
C SER A 147 6.91 -11.01 0.20
N GLN A 148 6.37 -10.11 1.03
CA GLN A 148 7.15 -9.22 1.90
C GLN A 148 8.05 -10.02 2.86
N GLU A 149 7.51 -11.04 3.51
CA GLU A 149 8.25 -11.94 4.40
C GLU A 149 9.35 -12.70 3.66
N THR A 150 9.02 -13.26 2.50
CA THR A 150 9.97 -14.01 1.65
C THR A 150 11.15 -13.14 1.21
N ILE A 151 10.88 -11.89 0.82
CA ILE A 151 11.91 -10.92 0.44
C ILE A 151 12.78 -10.52 1.64
N ALA A 152 12.19 -10.37 2.83
CA ALA A 152 12.92 -10.08 4.06
C ALA A 152 13.89 -11.21 4.44
N MET A 153 13.59 -12.45 4.05
CA MET A 153 14.49 -13.61 4.20
C MET A 153 15.61 -13.68 3.15
N ASN A 154 15.86 -12.60 2.38
CA ASN A 154 16.89 -12.50 1.34
C ASN A 154 16.73 -13.49 0.16
N VAL A 155 15.51 -13.94 -0.12
CA VAL A 155 15.20 -14.72 -1.32
C VAL A 155 15.29 -13.82 -2.57
N ASN A 156 15.43 -14.42 -3.75
CA ASN A 156 15.48 -13.69 -5.02
C ASN A 156 14.24 -12.79 -5.19
N LYS A 157 14.47 -11.48 -5.12
CA LYS A 157 13.41 -10.46 -5.09
C LYS A 157 12.65 -10.37 -6.41
N SER A 158 13.34 -10.40 -7.55
CA SER A 158 12.71 -10.31 -8.88
C SER A 158 11.77 -11.49 -9.08
N LEU A 159 12.27 -12.71 -8.88
CA LEU A 159 11.47 -13.91 -9.03
C LEU A 159 10.28 -13.95 -8.06
N THR A 160 10.47 -13.49 -6.83
CA THR A 160 9.38 -13.41 -5.84
C THR A 160 8.30 -12.43 -6.28
N LEU A 161 8.68 -11.23 -6.74
CA LEU A 161 7.74 -10.21 -7.22
C LEU A 161 7.01 -10.64 -8.50
N GLU A 162 7.71 -11.27 -9.44
CA GLU A 162 7.12 -11.82 -10.66
C GLU A 162 6.10 -12.92 -10.31
N ALA A 163 6.51 -13.90 -9.50
CA ALA A 163 5.63 -14.98 -9.07
C ALA A 163 4.43 -14.48 -8.28
N MET A 164 4.59 -13.42 -7.48
CA MET A 164 3.49 -12.74 -6.81
C MET A 164 2.54 -12.12 -7.82
N ALA A 165 3.04 -11.33 -8.78
CA ALA A 165 2.23 -10.63 -9.76
C ALA A 165 1.37 -11.59 -10.61
N PHE A 166 1.93 -12.75 -11.00
CA PHE A 166 1.19 -13.80 -11.72
C PHE A 166 0.12 -14.52 -10.90
N LYS A 167 0.21 -14.45 -9.56
CA LYS A 167 -0.74 -15.11 -8.65
C LYS A 167 -1.82 -14.16 -8.14
N LEU A 168 -1.67 -12.85 -8.32
CA LEU A 168 -2.69 -11.87 -7.93
C LEU A 168 -3.97 -12.07 -8.76
N HIS A 169 -5.11 -11.93 -8.11
CA HIS A 169 -6.39 -11.74 -8.78
C HIS A 169 -6.51 -10.28 -9.24
N LEU A 170 -6.61 -10.06 -10.55
CA LEU A 170 -6.64 -8.75 -11.20
C LEU A 170 -7.53 -8.76 -12.45
#